data_AF-A0A1Q5WRC6-F1
#
_entry.id   AF-A0A1Q5WRC6-F1
#
_cell.length_a   1.000
_cell.length_b   1.000
_cell.length_c   1.000
_cell.angle_alpha   90.00
_cell.angle_beta   90.00
_cell.angle_gamma   90.00
#
_symmetry.space_group_name_H-M   'P 1'
#
loop_
_entity.id
_entity.type
_entity.pdbx_description
1 polymer ?
#
loop_
_entity_poly.entity_id
_entity_poly.type
_entity_poly.pdbx_seq_one_letter_code
_entity_poly.pdbx_strand_id
1 'polypeptide(L)'
;MALYIPGTADPSNVLSGKNFSAKTNYNKPGTMPNRSAENNHMPASQVTVWAGDRAFLCPPAGYYDGSSWVTAQATDLQPENFRADKNILGVQGAMPVITSTADPAQGAAQWPDGGLAVYPSPGYRKGGTGAGEIKVSVTQLQAAEGELVAGNIRNGVNVFGVTGNLTPRMYAEGFQTTDGNGGLWVTGLTFKPSIVYLDLFDVPSQSTYVYFSSDNAQWTWVRYAGTNPSGNIQGTGTVTSPNAWGNGGFNISTGIAGRSAFWRAWR
;
A
#
# COMPACT_ATOMS: atom_id res chain seq x y z
N MET A 1 -83.16 45.33 -7.30
CA MET A 1 -81.77 45.34 -7.82
C MET A 1 -81.37 43.90 -8.06
N ALA A 2 -81.27 43.48 -9.32
CA ALA A 2 -80.89 42.11 -9.65
C ALA A 2 -79.41 41.92 -9.32
N LEU A 3 -79.10 40.92 -8.49
CA LEU A 3 -77.73 40.46 -8.28
C LEU A 3 -77.26 39.85 -9.60
N TYR A 4 -76.51 40.62 -10.38
CA TYR A 4 -75.74 40.07 -11.49
C TYR A 4 -74.74 39.10 -10.86
N ILE A 5 -74.76 37.82 -11.26
CA ILE A 5 -73.88 36.79 -10.73
C ILE A 5 -72.76 36.54 -11.78
N PRO A 6 -71.72 37.38 -11.86
CA PRO A 6 -70.73 37.33 -12.93
C PRO A 6 -69.72 36.17 -12.81
N GLY A 7 -69.76 35.38 -11.73
CA GLY A 7 -68.82 34.29 -11.50
C GLY A 7 -69.03 33.11 -12.44
N THR A 8 -67.93 32.48 -12.87
CA THR A 8 -67.93 31.31 -13.76
C THR A 8 -67.61 29.99 -13.05
N ALA A 9 -67.46 30.00 -11.73
CA ALA A 9 -67.11 28.81 -10.95
C ALA A 9 -68.21 27.73 -11.00
N ASP A 10 -67.77 26.48 -11.08
CA ASP A 10 -68.58 25.28 -10.88
C ASP A 10 -68.19 24.61 -9.55
N PRO A 11 -68.99 23.66 -9.01
CA PRO A 11 -68.71 23.05 -7.72
C PRO A 11 -67.30 22.44 -7.62
N SER A 12 -66.72 21.95 -8.72
CA SER A 12 -65.36 21.40 -8.75
C SER A 12 -64.25 22.44 -8.60
N ASN A 13 -64.56 23.74 -8.68
CA ASN A 13 -63.60 24.83 -8.53
C ASN A 13 -63.55 25.41 -7.11
N VAL A 14 -64.45 24.98 -6.22
CA VAL A 14 -64.59 25.51 -4.87
C VAL A 14 -64.30 24.42 -3.85
N LEU A 15 -63.48 24.72 -2.85
CA LEU A 15 -63.10 23.79 -1.78
C LEU A 15 -64.33 23.19 -1.09
N SER A 16 -64.27 21.89 -0.84
CA SER A 16 -65.26 21.21 -0.01
C SER A 16 -65.39 21.87 1.36
N GLY A 17 -66.63 21.99 1.85
CA GLY A 17 -66.96 22.72 3.07
C GLY A 17 -67.08 24.25 2.90
N LYS A 18 -66.93 24.79 1.68
CA LYS A 18 -67.25 26.19 1.35
C LYS A 18 -68.45 26.26 0.43
N ASN A 19 -69.34 27.24 0.64
CA ASN A 19 -70.43 27.53 -0.29
C ASN A 19 -70.07 28.70 -1.20
N PHE A 20 -70.64 28.72 -2.41
CA PHE A 20 -70.45 29.79 -3.38
C PHE A 20 -71.72 30.06 -4.20
N SER A 21 -71.75 31.22 -4.87
CA SER A 21 -72.78 31.59 -5.84
C SER A 21 -72.14 32.06 -7.16
N ALA A 22 -72.41 31.36 -8.27
CA ALA A 22 -71.87 31.64 -9.61
C ALA A 22 -72.78 31.04 -10.70
N LYS A 23 -72.92 31.66 -11.89
CA LYS A 23 -73.86 31.20 -12.95
C LYS A 23 -75.27 30.89 -12.38
N THR A 24 -75.74 29.65 -12.58
CA THR A 24 -76.97 29.06 -12.04
C THR A 24 -76.76 28.33 -10.70
N ASN A 25 -75.52 28.23 -10.22
CA ASN A 25 -75.17 27.64 -8.94
C ASN A 25 -75.40 28.65 -7.82
N TYR A 26 -76.56 28.62 -7.18
CA TYR A 26 -76.89 29.48 -6.04
C TYR A 26 -76.63 28.78 -4.70
N ASN A 27 -75.79 29.38 -3.84
CA ASN A 27 -75.39 28.85 -2.53
C ASN A 27 -75.03 27.34 -2.58
N LYS A 28 -74.36 26.92 -3.65
CA LYS A 28 -73.97 25.53 -3.86
C LYS A 28 -72.72 25.22 -3.03
N PRO A 29 -72.60 23.99 -2.47
CA PRO A 29 -71.37 23.56 -1.83
C PRO A 29 -70.29 23.30 -2.87
N GLY A 30 -69.05 23.64 -2.55
CA GLY A 30 -67.86 23.22 -3.27
C GLY A 30 -67.61 21.72 -3.12
N THR A 31 -66.93 21.16 -4.11
CA THR A 31 -66.58 19.73 -4.21
C THR A 31 -65.09 19.50 -4.41
N MET A 32 -64.28 20.56 -4.56
CA MET A 32 -62.83 20.44 -4.72
C MET A 32 -62.19 19.89 -3.43
N PRO A 33 -61.49 18.74 -3.47
CA PRO A 33 -60.89 18.16 -2.29
C PRO A 33 -59.80 19.06 -1.69
N ASN A 34 -59.80 19.23 -0.36
CA ASN A 34 -58.69 19.88 0.33
C ASN A 34 -57.63 18.84 0.70
N ARG A 35 -56.74 18.56 -0.25
CA ARG A 35 -55.75 17.50 -0.09
C ARG A 35 -54.66 17.82 0.94
N SER A 36 -54.46 19.08 1.31
CA SER A 36 -53.55 19.44 2.40
C SER A 36 -54.16 19.19 3.79
N ALA A 37 -55.47 18.96 3.90
CA ALA A 37 -56.12 18.58 5.15
C ALA A 37 -56.26 17.07 5.34
N GLU A 38 -56.26 16.29 4.24
CA GLU A 38 -56.40 14.82 4.27
C GLU A 38 -55.11 14.12 4.71
N ASN A 39 -53.96 14.60 4.24
CA ASN A 39 -52.65 14.13 4.64
C ASN A 39 -51.62 15.20 4.26
N ASN A 40 -50.91 15.79 5.23
CA ASN A 40 -49.93 16.86 4.98
C ASN A 40 -48.79 16.45 4.01
N HIS A 41 -48.69 15.16 3.65
CA HIS A 41 -47.69 14.57 2.77
C HIS A 41 -48.32 13.67 1.70
N MET A 42 -49.33 14.15 0.98
CA MET A 42 -49.93 13.35 -0.10
C MET A 42 -48.89 13.06 -1.20
N PRO A 43 -48.71 11.78 -1.62
CA PRO A 43 -47.75 11.44 -2.65
C PRO A 43 -48.16 11.99 -4.02
N ALA A 44 -47.17 12.23 -4.87
CA ALA A 44 -47.40 12.60 -6.26
C ALA A 44 -48.06 11.43 -7.02
N SER A 45 -48.96 11.74 -7.94
CA SER A 45 -49.59 10.75 -8.84
C SER A 45 -48.59 10.22 -9.88
N GLN A 46 -47.62 11.05 -10.26
CA GLN A 46 -46.53 10.72 -11.18
C GLN A 46 -45.25 11.44 -10.76
N VAL A 47 -44.12 10.82 -11.06
CA VAL A 47 -42.78 11.38 -10.82
C VAL A 47 -41.96 11.19 -12.09
N THR A 48 -41.26 12.25 -12.51
CA THR A 48 -40.21 12.16 -13.52
C THR A 48 -39.04 13.04 -13.10
N VAL A 49 -37.84 12.71 -13.56
CA VAL A 49 -36.62 13.42 -13.20
C VAL A 49 -35.84 13.73 -14.46
N TRP A 50 -35.38 14.98 -14.56
CA TRP A 50 -34.32 15.36 -15.47
C TRP A 50 -33.02 15.35 -14.66
N ALA A 51 -32.23 14.29 -14.84
CA ALA A 51 -31.02 14.08 -14.05
C ALA A 51 -30.10 15.29 -14.16
N GLY A 52 -29.63 15.79 -13.01
CA GLY A 52 -28.78 16.97 -12.94
C GLY A 52 -29.46 18.33 -13.07
N ASP A 53 -30.79 18.39 -13.16
CA ASP A 53 -31.56 19.65 -13.20
C ASP A 53 -32.68 19.67 -12.16
N ARG A 54 -33.72 18.86 -12.37
CA ARG A 54 -35.00 18.98 -11.67
C ARG A 54 -35.70 17.65 -11.47
N ALA A 55 -36.35 17.52 -10.33
CA ALA A 55 -37.39 16.51 -10.11
C ALA A 55 -38.76 17.13 -10.37
N PHE A 56 -39.64 16.38 -11.02
CA PHE A 56 -41.01 16.77 -11.34
C PHE A 56 -41.96 15.84 -10.61
N LEU A 57 -42.93 16.42 -9.93
CA LEU A 57 -43.96 15.73 -9.16
C LEU A 57 -45.33 16.21 -9.67
N CYS A 58 -46.19 15.29 -10.08
CA CYS A 58 -47.56 15.63 -10.45
C CYS A 58 -48.46 15.51 -9.21
N PRO A 59 -48.95 16.62 -8.63
CA PRO A 59 -49.89 16.53 -7.51
C PRO A 59 -51.26 16.02 -7.99
N PRO A 60 -51.97 15.21 -7.20
CA PRO A 60 -53.36 14.85 -7.44
C PRO A 60 -54.30 16.05 -7.57
N ALA A 61 -55.41 15.87 -8.30
CA ALA A 61 -56.42 16.90 -8.48
C ALA A 61 -57.00 17.44 -7.15
N GLY A 62 -57.18 18.75 -7.10
CA GLY A 62 -57.57 19.55 -5.94
C GLY A 62 -57.33 21.02 -6.27
N TYR A 63 -56.45 21.69 -5.51
CA TYR A 63 -55.93 23.01 -5.90
C TYR A 63 -55.17 22.99 -7.23
N TYR A 64 -54.56 21.86 -7.56
CA TYR A 64 -53.95 21.60 -8.86
C TYR A 64 -54.95 20.86 -9.76
N ASP A 65 -54.80 21.01 -11.07
CA ASP A 65 -55.63 20.36 -12.09
C ASP A 65 -55.44 18.83 -12.18
N GLY A 66 -54.41 18.28 -11.52
CA GLY A 66 -54.07 16.85 -11.59
C GLY A 66 -53.23 16.46 -12.81
N SER A 67 -52.86 17.42 -13.65
CA SER A 67 -52.04 17.23 -14.87
C SER A 67 -50.81 18.14 -14.94
N SER A 68 -50.79 19.21 -14.16
CA SER A 68 -49.65 20.10 -13.97
C SER A 68 -48.59 19.44 -13.09
N TRP A 69 -47.36 19.95 -13.20
CA TRP A 69 -46.20 19.44 -12.47
C TRP A 69 -45.63 20.54 -11.57
N VAL A 70 -45.33 20.19 -10.33
CA VAL A 70 -44.47 21.00 -9.47
C VAL A 70 -43.04 20.48 -9.59
N THR A 71 -42.06 21.36 -9.45
CA THR A 71 -40.65 20.98 -9.62
C THR A 71 -39.77 21.56 -8.54
N ALA A 72 -38.71 20.82 -8.20
CA ALA A 72 -37.63 21.26 -7.35
C ALA A 72 -36.31 21.05 -8.07
N GLN A 73 -35.38 22.00 -7.93
CA GLN A 73 -34.02 21.82 -8.42
C GLN A 73 -33.36 20.65 -7.69
N ALA A 74 -32.74 19.76 -8.46
CA ALA A 74 -32.11 18.53 -8.02
C ALA A 74 -30.80 18.35 -8.80
N THR A 75 -29.95 19.38 -8.78
CA THR A 75 -28.70 19.42 -9.57
C THR A 75 -27.75 18.27 -9.24
N ASP A 76 -27.78 17.79 -8.00
CA ASP A 76 -26.94 16.67 -7.55
C ASP A 76 -27.61 15.30 -7.76
N LEU A 77 -28.85 15.24 -8.24
CA LEU A 77 -29.52 13.99 -8.60
C LEU A 77 -29.04 13.50 -9.98
N GLN A 78 -27.77 13.10 -10.01
CA GLN A 78 -27.06 12.56 -11.17
C GLN A 78 -26.57 11.14 -10.86
N PRO A 79 -26.57 10.20 -11.82
CA PRO A 79 -26.13 8.82 -11.61
C PRO A 79 -24.79 8.70 -10.87
N GLU A 80 -23.80 9.51 -11.23
CA GLU A 80 -22.44 9.51 -10.67
C GLU A 80 -22.37 9.86 -9.18
N ASN A 81 -23.39 10.50 -8.60
CA ASN A 81 -23.37 10.98 -7.23
C ASN A 81 -23.84 9.95 -6.19
N PHE A 82 -24.36 8.79 -6.61
CA PHE A 82 -24.82 7.76 -5.69
C PHE A 82 -24.58 6.34 -6.21
N ARG A 83 -24.61 5.39 -5.27
CA ARG A 83 -24.16 4.00 -5.50
C ARG A 83 -24.97 3.33 -6.61
N ALA A 84 -24.26 2.51 -7.40
CA ALA A 84 -24.82 1.75 -8.51
C ALA A 84 -25.85 0.68 -8.11
N ASP A 85 -26.01 0.38 -6.82
CA ASP A 85 -27.06 -0.49 -6.28
C ASP A 85 -28.25 0.29 -5.68
N LYS A 86 -28.33 1.60 -5.94
CA LYS A 86 -29.43 2.46 -5.48
C LYS A 86 -30.16 3.07 -6.67
N ASN A 87 -31.49 3.09 -6.56
CA ASN A 87 -32.37 3.84 -7.46
C ASN A 87 -33.02 4.94 -6.63
N ILE A 88 -32.90 6.19 -7.06
CA ILE A 88 -33.50 7.35 -6.39
C ILE A 88 -34.39 8.06 -7.42
N LEU A 89 -35.70 8.02 -7.17
CA LEU A 89 -36.72 8.67 -8.02
C LEU A 89 -36.62 8.25 -9.51
N GLY A 90 -36.25 7.00 -9.78
CA GLY A 90 -36.10 6.48 -11.15
C GLY A 90 -34.70 6.67 -11.75
N VAL A 91 -33.83 7.48 -11.15
CA VAL A 91 -32.44 7.62 -11.57
C VAL A 91 -31.63 6.47 -10.96
N GLN A 92 -31.04 5.62 -11.82
CA GLN A 92 -30.14 4.56 -11.39
C GLN A 92 -28.75 5.14 -11.09
N GLY A 93 -28.18 4.79 -9.95
CA GLY A 93 -26.84 5.22 -9.59
C GLY A 93 -25.78 4.58 -10.49
N ALA A 94 -24.63 5.23 -10.59
CA ALA A 94 -23.47 4.80 -11.35
C ALA A 94 -22.19 4.77 -10.51
N MET A 95 -22.18 5.33 -9.30
CA MET A 95 -21.00 5.28 -8.44
C MET A 95 -20.68 3.80 -8.08
N PRO A 96 -19.48 3.29 -8.39
CA PRO A 96 -19.16 1.89 -8.18
C PRO A 96 -19.37 1.44 -6.73
N VAL A 97 -19.94 0.25 -6.56
CA VAL A 97 -20.02 -0.42 -5.25
C VAL A 97 -18.75 -1.24 -5.05
N ILE A 98 -17.84 -0.69 -4.26
CA ILE A 98 -16.61 -1.38 -3.87
C ILE A 98 -16.99 -2.53 -2.91
N THR A 99 -16.89 -3.77 -3.38
CA THR A 99 -17.13 -4.97 -2.55
C THR A 99 -15.79 -5.53 -2.04
N SER A 100 -15.82 -6.17 -0.87
CA SER A 100 -14.63 -6.53 -0.09
C SER A 100 -13.70 -7.57 -0.73
N THR A 101 -14.07 -8.18 -1.85
CA THR A 101 -13.31 -9.32 -2.43
C THR A 101 -12.55 -8.99 -3.70
N ALA A 102 -12.71 -7.81 -4.31
CA ALA A 102 -12.06 -7.49 -5.58
C ALA A 102 -11.82 -5.98 -5.81
N ASP A 103 -11.36 -5.25 -4.79
CA ASP A 103 -10.85 -3.88 -4.98
C ASP A 103 -9.33 -3.84 -4.71
N PRO A 104 -8.52 -4.38 -5.64
CA PRO A 104 -7.09 -4.21 -5.56
C PRO A 104 -6.74 -2.73 -5.72
N ALA A 105 -5.65 -2.32 -5.06
CA ALA A 105 -5.08 -1.02 -5.34
C ALA A 105 -4.73 -0.91 -6.84
N GLN A 106 -5.07 0.22 -7.44
CA GLN A 106 -4.66 0.59 -8.80
C GLN A 106 -3.15 0.88 -8.89
N GLY A 107 -2.53 1.13 -7.73
CA GLY A 107 -1.09 1.31 -7.59
C GLY A 107 -0.71 1.64 -6.15
N ALA A 108 0.59 1.80 -5.93
CA ALA A 108 1.14 2.23 -4.66
C ALA A 108 2.41 3.06 -4.85
N ALA A 109 2.71 3.89 -3.86
CA ALA A 109 3.98 4.63 -3.75
C ALA A 109 4.38 4.77 -2.27
N GLN A 110 5.45 5.51 -2.01
CA GLN A 110 5.92 5.77 -0.66
C GLN A 110 5.85 7.28 -0.36
N TRP A 111 5.34 7.62 0.82
CA TRP A 111 5.38 8.97 1.36
C TRP A 111 6.79 9.33 1.85
N PRO A 112 7.15 10.61 1.96
CA PRO A 112 8.47 11.04 2.46
C PRO A 112 8.80 10.54 3.87
N ASP A 113 7.79 10.27 4.70
CA ASP A 113 7.93 9.70 6.04
C ASP A 113 8.00 8.17 6.08
N GLY A 114 8.04 7.52 4.90
CA GLY A 114 8.17 6.09 4.75
C GLY A 114 6.86 5.32 4.67
N GLY A 115 5.72 5.95 4.96
CA GLY A 115 4.41 5.30 4.86
C GLY A 115 4.05 4.88 3.42
N LEU A 116 3.20 3.86 3.28
CA LEU A 116 2.72 3.40 1.99
C LEU A 116 1.53 4.25 1.54
N ALA A 117 1.60 4.81 0.33
CA ALA A 117 0.48 5.41 -0.36
C ALA A 117 -0.21 4.33 -1.20
N VAL A 118 -1.50 4.11 -0.97
CA VAL A 118 -2.33 3.14 -1.72
C VAL A 118 -3.30 3.92 -2.59
N TYR A 119 -3.35 3.60 -3.88
CA TYR A 119 -4.20 4.27 -4.87
C TYR A 119 -5.45 3.42 -5.12
N PRO A 120 -6.61 3.79 -4.57
CA PRO A 120 -7.83 3.02 -4.78
C PRO A 120 -8.44 3.30 -6.17
N SER A 121 -9.34 2.42 -6.59
CA SER A 121 -10.22 2.65 -7.73
C SER A 121 -11.10 3.90 -7.49
N PRO A 122 -11.43 4.68 -8.53
CA PRO A 122 -12.40 5.77 -8.40
C PRO A 122 -13.77 5.29 -7.89
N GLY A 123 -14.40 6.09 -7.06
CA GLY A 123 -15.72 5.81 -6.46
C GLY A 123 -16.01 6.78 -5.34
N TYR A 124 -16.15 6.27 -4.10
CA TYR A 124 -16.30 7.13 -2.90
C TYR A 124 -15.09 8.05 -2.64
N ARG A 125 -13.94 7.72 -3.24
CA ARG A 125 -12.71 8.51 -3.23
C ARG A 125 -12.35 8.88 -4.67
N LYS A 126 -11.64 9.99 -4.83
CA LYS A 126 -11.27 10.53 -6.15
C LYS A 126 -10.36 9.58 -6.96
N GLY A 127 -9.74 8.57 -6.33
CA GLY A 127 -8.97 7.49 -6.96
C GLY A 127 -7.68 7.95 -7.66
N GLY A 128 -6.65 7.11 -7.70
CA GLY A 128 -5.38 7.43 -8.36
C GLY A 128 -4.44 8.40 -7.60
N THR A 129 -3.29 8.69 -8.19
CA THR A 129 -2.22 9.53 -7.59
C THR A 129 -2.69 10.97 -7.40
N GLY A 130 -2.47 11.53 -6.19
CA GLY A 130 -2.88 12.88 -5.80
C GLY A 130 -4.38 13.07 -5.54
N ALA A 131 -5.17 11.99 -5.57
CA ALA A 131 -6.63 12.03 -5.61
C ALA A 131 -7.28 11.12 -4.55
N GLY A 132 -7.14 11.47 -3.27
CA GLY A 132 -7.80 10.75 -2.18
C GLY A 132 -7.17 9.39 -1.89
N GLU A 133 -5.83 9.38 -1.84
CA GLU A 133 -4.99 8.22 -1.54
C GLU A 133 -5.23 7.72 -0.10
N ILE A 134 -5.05 6.42 0.13
CA ILE A 134 -5.09 5.84 1.48
C ILE A 134 -3.65 5.77 1.97
N LYS A 135 -3.36 6.39 3.11
CA LYS A 135 -2.05 6.29 3.77
C LYS A 135 -2.04 5.15 4.77
N VAL A 136 -1.08 4.24 4.63
CA VAL A 136 -0.72 3.25 5.65
C VAL A 136 0.56 3.74 6.32
N SER A 137 0.46 4.12 7.60
CA SER A 137 1.61 4.60 8.38
C SER A 137 2.64 3.49 8.60
N VAL A 138 3.89 3.88 8.89
CA VAL A 138 4.96 2.94 9.23
C VAL A 138 4.55 2.05 10.41
N THR A 139 3.89 2.60 11.43
CA THR A 139 3.37 1.84 12.58
C THR A 139 2.35 0.77 12.15
N GLN A 140 1.46 1.07 11.20
CA GLN A 140 0.51 0.09 10.68
C GLN A 140 1.20 -1.00 9.87
N LEU A 141 2.24 -0.65 9.09
CA LEU A 141 3.04 -1.63 8.37
C LEU A 141 3.76 -2.58 9.34
N GLN A 142 4.37 -2.05 10.40
CA GLN A 142 5.03 -2.85 11.44
C GLN A 142 4.05 -3.69 12.28
N ALA A 143 2.82 -3.22 12.47
CA ALA A 143 1.78 -4.00 13.13
C ALA A 143 1.32 -5.18 12.28
N ALA A 144 1.34 -5.06 10.95
CA ALA A 144 1.01 -6.13 10.02
C ALA A 144 2.20 -7.08 9.76
N GLU A 145 3.42 -6.55 9.71
CA GLU A 145 4.67 -7.29 9.51
C GLU A 145 5.62 -7.03 10.69
N GLY A 146 5.60 -7.92 11.68
CA GLY A 146 6.39 -7.80 12.90
C GLY A 146 7.90 -7.86 12.67
N GLU A 147 8.34 -8.48 11.57
CA GLU A 147 9.76 -8.56 11.20
C GLU A 147 10.26 -7.29 10.49
N LEU A 148 9.40 -6.30 10.21
CA LEU A 148 9.76 -4.96 9.71
C LEU A 148 10.38 -4.11 10.83
N VAL A 149 11.53 -4.57 11.33
CA VAL A 149 12.30 -3.93 12.39
C VAL A 149 13.73 -3.67 11.92
N ALA A 150 14.36 -2.63 12.47
CA ALA A 150 15.71 -2.22 12.09
C ALA A 150 16.73 -3.36 12.17
N GLY A 151 16.58 -4.25 13.17
CA GLY A 151 17.44 -5.41 13.41
C GLY A 151 17.46 -6.46 12.29
N ASN A 152 16.45 -6.46 11.43
CA ASN A 152 16.34 -7.40 10.31
C ASN A 152 16.75 -6.78 8.97
N ILE A 153 16.94 -5.46 8.93
CA ILE A 153 17.26 -4.71 7.73
C ILE A 153 18.74 -4.36 7.78
N ARG A 154 19.47 -4.64 6.68
CA ARG A 154 20.90 -4.35 6.56
C ARG A 154 21.19 -2.89 6.94
N ASN A 155 22.27 -2.69 7.70
CA ASN A 155 22.71 -1.36 8.12
C ASN A 155 22.78 -0.37 6.94
N GLY A 156 22.12 0.77 7.09
CA GLY A 156 22.06 1.84 6.07
C GLY A 156 21.02 1.64 4.96
N VAL A 157 20.29 0.51 4.93
CA VAL A 157 19.16 0.31 4.02
C VAL A 157 17.88 0.84 4.68
N ASN A 158 17.07 1.59 3.93
CA ASN A 158 15.75 2.02 4.37
C ASN A 158 14.65 1.16 3.72
N VAL A 159 13.74 0.62 4.53
CA VAL A 159 12.56 -0.10 4.05
C VAL A 159 11.34 0.51 4.74
N PHE A 160 10.45 1.14 3.97
CA PHE A 160 9.25 1.80 4.49
C PHE A 160 9.50 2.77 5.66
N GLY A 161 10.60 3.54 5.62
CA GLY A 161 10.96 4.47 6.70
C GLY A 161 11.72 3.82 7.87
N VAL A 162 11.79 2.49 7.93
CA VAL A 162 12.59 1.78 8.92
C VAL A 162 14.03 1.66 8.41
N THR A 163 14.94 2.41 9.03
CA THR A 163 16.37 2.34 8.71
C THR A 163 17.01 1.16 9.44
N GLY A 164 17.63 0.28 8.66
CA GLY A 164 18.28 -0.92 9.17
C GLY A 164 19.53 -0.65 9.99
N ASN A 165 19.80 -1.55 10.94
CA ASN A 165 21.01 -1.60 11.75
C ASN A 165 21.64 -3.01 11.81
N LEU A 166 21.14 -3.96 11.02
CA LEU A 166 21.71 -5.30 10.93
C LEU A 166 23.12 -5.25 10.35
N THR A 167 24.09 -5.70 11.13
CA THR A 167 25.45 -6.01 10.68
C THR A 167 25.57 -7.52 10.46
N PRO A 168 25.33 -8.02 9.23
CA PRO A 168 25.35 -9.46 8.98
C PRO A 168 26.77 -10.00 9.18
N ARG A 169 26.86 -11.27 9.59
CA ARG A 169 28.11 -12.02 9.52
C ARG A 169 28.53 -12.12 8.06
N MET A 170 29.77 -11.78 7.75
CA MET A 170 30.29 -11.82 6.38
C MET A 170 31.25 -12.99 6.21
N TYR A 171 31.26 -13.55 5.00
CA TYR A 171 32.06 -14.71 4.63
C TYR A 171 32.63 -14.54 3.22
N ALA A 172 33.87 -14.96 3.02
CA ALA A 172 34.47 -15.10 1.71
C ALA A 172 35.44 -16.30 1.70
N GLU A 173 35.57 -16.96 0.56
CA GLU A 173 36.55 -18.03 0.34
C GLU A 173 37.14 -17.97 -1.06
N GLY A 174 38.29 -18.60 -1.25
CA GLY A 174 38.92 -18.68 -2.56
C GLY A 174 40.22 -19.44 -2.55
N PHE A 175 40.88 -19.46 -3.72
CA PHE A 175 42.21 -20.02 -3.90
C PHE A 175 43.19 -18.90 -4.27
N GLN A 176 44.41 -18.99 -3.78
CA GLN A 176 45.49 -18.12 -4.22
C GLN A 176 46.83 -18.83 -4.14
N THR A 177 47.70 -18.56 -5.10
CA THR A 177 49.06 -19.12 -5.11
C THR A 177 49.99 -18.22 -4.32
N THR A 178 50.78 -18.80 -3.42
CA THR A 178 51.85 -18.09 -2.72
C THR A 178 52.94 -17.66 -3.71
N ASP A 179 53.55 -16.50 -3.48
CA ASP A 179 54.63 -15.99 -4.33
C ASP A 179 55.94 -16.79 -4.16
N GLY A 180 57.01 -16.33 -4.81
CA GLY A 180 58.34 -16.94 -4.71
C GLY A 180 58.97 -16.90 -3.32
N ASN A 181 58.44 -16.10 -2.41
CA ASN A 181 58.88 -15.98 -1.01
C ASN A 181 57.89 -16.64 -0.02
N GLY A 182 56.83 -17.27 -0.53
CA GLY A 182 55.77 -17.87 0.29
C GLY A 182 54.74 -16.87 0.84
N GLY A 183 54.72 -15.63 0.35
CA GLY A 183 53.72 -14.62 0.68
C GLY A 183 52.41 -14.82 -0.06
N LEU A 184 51.29 -14.50 0.58
CA LEU A 184 49.95 -14.55 0.00
C LEU A 184 49.15 -13.31 0.42
N TRP A 185 48.53 -12.62 -0.55
CA TRP A 185 47.79 -11.37 -0.34
C TRP A 185 46.40 -11.42 -0.93
N VAL A 186 45.38 -11.58 -0.07
CA VAL A 186 43.98 -11.47 -0.49
C VAL A 186 43.54 -10.02 -0.35
N THR A 187 43.02 -9.45 -1.43
CA THR A 187 42.49 -8.08 -1.50
C THR A 187 41.09 -8.08 -2.11
N GLY A 188 40.37 -6.96 -2.00
CA GLY A 188 39.04 -6.80 -2.60
C GLY A 188 37.88 -7.40 -1.80
N LEU A 189 38.10 -7.85 -0.56
CA LEU A 189 37.00 -8.23 0.32
C LEU A 189 36.13 -7.01 0.63
N THR A 190 34.81 -7.18 0.68
CA THR A 190 33.89 -6.10 1.07
C THR A 190 33.90 -5.83 2.58
N PHE A 191 34.75 -6.54 3.33
CA PHE A 191 34.86 -6.45 4.78
C PHE A 191 36.30 -6.62 5.24
N LYS A 192 36.63 -6.02 6.39
CA LYS A 192 37.83 -6.34 7.16
C LYS A 192 37.63 -7.69 7.89
N PRO A 193 38.40 -8.75 7.59
CA PRO A 193 38.27 -10.02 8.30
C PRO A 193 38.58 -9.88 9.80
N SER A 194 37.87 -10.66 10.62
CA SER A 194 38.18 -10.90 12.05
C SER A 194 38.72 -12.31 12.29
N ILE A 195 38.40 -13.25 11.41
CA ILE A 195 38.92 -14.63 11.43
C ILE A 195 39.35 -14.99 10.01
N VAL A 196 40.51 -15.59 9.88
CA VAL A 196 41.00 -16.15 8.63
C VAL A 196 41.55 -17.55 8.87
N TYR A 197 41.18 -18.45 7.96
CA TYR A 197 41.66 -19.81 7.88
C TYR A 197 42.28 -20.01 6.50
N LEU A 198 43.39 -20.72 6.44
CA LEU A 198 44.06 -21.05 5.19
C LEU A 198 44.62 -22.46 5.29
N ASP A 199 44.48 -23.23 4.22
CA ASP A 199 45.20 -24.48 4.07
C ASP A 199 45.90 -24.58 2.72
N LEU A 200 47.04 -25.26 2.72
CA LEU A 200 47.80 -25.54 1.51
C LEU A 200 48.51 -26.88 1.67
N PHE A 201 48.73 -27.55 0.54
CA PHE A 201 49.54 -28.77 0.49
C PHE A 201 50.92 -28.46 -0.06
N ASP A 202 51.96 -28.85 0.67
CA ASP A 202 53.33 -28.73 0.23
C ASP A 202 53.87 -30.08 -0.26
N VAL A 203 54.12 -30.15 -1.57
CA VAL A 203 54.50 -31.39 -2.28
C VAL A 203 55.85 -31.97 -1.80
N PRO A 204 56.94 -31.19 -1.65
CA PRO A 204 58.24 -31.71 -1.22
C PRO A 204 58.19 -32.33 0.19
N SER A 205 57.41 -31.74 1.09
CA SER A 205 57.27 -32.22 2.46
C SER A 205 56.14 -33.25 2.62
N GLN A 206 55.34 -33.47 1.57
CA GLN A 206 54.09 -34.25 1.59
C GLN A 206 53.25 -33.94 2.82
N SER A 207 53.00 -32.65 3.07
CA SER A 207 52.32 -32.18 4.27
C SER A 207 51.29 -31.12 3.95
N THR A 208 50.15 -31.19 4.65
CA THR A 208 49.15 -30.13 4.66
C THR A 208 49.47 -29.16 5.80
N TYR A 209 49.57 -27.88 5.46
CA TYR A 209 49.68 -26.81 6.43
C TYR A 209 48.32 -26.16 6.58
N VAL A 210 47.89 -25.99 7.82
CA VAL A 210 46.71 -25.21 8.18
C VAL A 210 47.18 -24.01 8.97
N TYR A 211 46.85 -22.83 8.48
CA TYR A 211 47.07 -21.55 9.13
C TYR A 211 45.74 -21.02 9.63
N PHE A 212 45.73 -20.54 10.87
CA PHE A 212 44.57 -19.92 11.48
C PHE A 212 44.99 -18.63 12.16
N SER A 213 44.13 -17.64 12.05
CA SER A 213 44.29 -16.40 12.78
C SER A 213 42.94 -15.76 13.09
N SER A 214 42.82 -15.25 14.32
CA SER A 214 41.71 -14.40 14.77
C SER A 214 42.20 -13.01 15.19
N ASP A 215 43.49 -12.74 14.99
CA ASP A 215 44.15 -11.48 15.33
C ASP A 215 45.01 -11.01 14.14
N ASN A 216 45.15 -9.71 13.94
CA ASN A 216 45.83 -9.22 12.74
C ASN A 216 47.35 -9.25 12.80
N ALA A 217 47.95 -9.73 13.89
CA ALA A 217 49.38 -9.66 14.14
C ALA A 217 50.06 -11.04 14.02
N GLN A 218 49.35 -12.10 14.35
CA GLN A 218 49.89 -13.46 14.49
C GLN A 218 49.01 -14.48 13.78
N TRP A 219 49.69 -15.38 13.08
CA TRP A 219 49.12 -16.59 12.55
C TRP A 219 49.64 -17.76 13.36
N THR A 220 48.76 -18.69 13.68
CA THR A 220 49.14 -20.01 14.16
C THR A 220 49.12 -20.97 12.98
N TRP A 221 50.02 -21.96 12.98
CA TRP A 221 50.01 -23.00 11.97
C TRP A 221 50.19 -24.37 12.58
N VAL A 222 49.57 -25.36 11.93
CA VAL A 222 49.74 -26.78 12.20
C VAL A 222 50.08 -27.47 10.90
N ARG A 223 51.11 -28.32 10.95
CA ARG A 223 51.54 -29.17 9.84
C ARG A 223 51.07 -30.59 10.10
N TYR A 224 50.33 -31.15 9.15
CA TYR A 224 49.86 -32.53 9.17
C TYR A 224 50.58 -33.36 8.10
N ALA A 225 50.82 -34.63 8.41
CA ALA A 225 51.33 -35.59 7.44
C ALA A 225 50.28 -35.88 6.36
N GLY A 226 50.69 -35.94 5.09
CA GLY A 226 49.81 -36.28 3.96
C GLY A 226 49.04 -35.09 3.39
N THR A 227 48.01 -35.39 2.59
CA THR A 227 47.26 -34.41 1.79
C THR A 227 46.01 -33.84 2.49
N ASN A 228 45.74 -34.25 3.73
CA ASN A 228 44.58 -33.76 4.47
C ASN A 228 44.98 -33.28 5.87
N PRO A 229 44.23 -32.33 6.45
CA PRO A 229 44.44 -31.87 7.83
C PRO A 229 43.93 -32.88 8.87
N SER A 230 43.94 -34.18 8.54
CA SER A 230 43.49 -35.30 9.37
C SER A 230 44.62 -36.26 9.71
N GLY A 231 45.81 -36.06 9.12
CA GLY A 231 46.99 -36.87 9.39
C GLY A 231 47.61 -36.60 10.76
N ASN A 232 48.72 -37.27 11.04
CA ASN A 232 49.47 -37.02 12.27
C ASN A 232 50.05 -35.60 12.25
N ILE A 233 49.97 -34.91 13.39
CA ILE A 233 50.62 -33.60 13.57
C ILE A 233 52.13 -33.80 13.52
N GLN A 234 52.78 -33.13 12.58
CA GLN A 234 54.24 -33.14 12.39
C GLN A 234 54.91 -31.88 12.92
N GLY A 235 54.14 -30.81 13.15
CA GLY A 235 54.67 -29.58 13.71
C GLY A 235 53.59 -28.53 13.94
N THR A 236 53.93 -27.55 14.77
CA THR A 236 53.11 -26.39 15.07
C THR A 236 54.00 -25.17 15.20
N GLY A 237 53.46 -23.99 14.97
CA GLY A 237 54.18 -22.76 15.26
C GLY A 237 53.36 -21.51 15.02
N THR A 238 54.05 -20.37 15.03
CA THR A 238 53.46 -19.07 14.73
C THR A 238 54.24 -18.36 13.63
N VAL A 239 53.56 -17.47 12.91
CA VAL A 239 54.18 -16.52 12.00
C VAL A 239 53.58 -15.15 12.24
N THR A 240 54.42 -14.13 12.39
CA THR A 240 53.98 -12.74 12.46
C THR A 240 53.66 -12.24 11.05
N SER A 241 52.47 -11.66 10.85
CA SER A 241 52.16 -11.01 9.57
C SER A 241 52.97 -9.71 9.45
N PRO A 242 53.79 -9.53 8.40
CA PRO A 242 54.66 -8.37 8.33
C PRO A 242 53.91 -7.05 8.16
N ASN A 243 52.71 -7.02 7.56
CA ASN A 243 51.97 -5.78 7.30
C ASN A 243 50.51 -6.04 6.88
N ALA A 244 49.51 -5.53 7.63
CA ALA A 244 48.14 -5.20 7.20
C ALA A 244 47.11 -6.34 6.93
N TRP A 245 46.33 -6.69 7.97
CA TRP A 245 44.90 -6.97 7.79
C TRP A 245 44.18 -5.65 7.53
N GLY A 246 44.13 -5.26 6.26
CA GLY A 246 43.56 -4.00 5.82
C GLY A 246 42.03 -4.03 5.73
N ASN A 247 41.45 -2.88 5.42
CA ASN A 247 40.04 -2.82 5.06
C ASN A 247 39.89 -3.50 3.69
N GLY A 248 39.37 -4.73 3.67
CA GLY A 248 39.13 -5.50 2.46
C GLY A 248 40.20 -6.51 2.07
N GLY A 249 40.95 -7.05 3.04
CA GLY A 249 41.92 -8.11 2.74
C GLY A 249 42.72 -8.60 3.94
N PHE A 250 43.59 -9.58 3.68
CA PHE A 250 44.57 -10.10 4.63
C PHE A 250 45.81 -10.59 3.88
N ASN A 251 46.91 -10.79 4.61
CA ASN A 251 48.07 -11.47 4.08
C ASN A 251 48.81 -12.28 5.14
N ILE A 252 49.62 -13.19 4.63
CA ILE A 252 50.45 -14.10 5.42
C ILE A 252 51.75 -14.39 4.66
N SER A 253 52.84 -14.55 5.39
CA SER A 253 54.04 -15.21 4.88
C SER A 253 54.01 -16.66 5.35
N THR A 254 53.67 -17.60 4.47
CA THR A 254 53.63 -19.02 4.83
C THR A 254 55.03 -19.62 4.95
N GLY A 255 56.04 -18.99 4.32
CA GLY A 255 57.36 -19.56 4.09
C GLY A 255 57.38 -20.67 3.03
N ILE A 256 56.24 -20.93 2.38
CA ILE A 256 56.07 -22.02 1.40
C ILE A 256 55.77 -21.39 0.03
N ALA A 257 56.78 -21.39 -0.84
CA ALA A 257 56.72 -20.70 -2.13
C ALA A 257 55.99 -21.51 -3.22
N GLY A 258 55.22 -20.81 -4.06
CA GLY A 258 54.59 -21.37 -5.25
C GLY A 258 53.59 -22.50 -4.99
N ARG A 259 52.79 -22.40 -3.92
CA ARG A 259 51.73 -23.35 -3.60
C ARG A 259 50.37 -22.71 -3.66
N SER A 260 49.40 -23.43 -4.20
CA SER A 260 47.99 -23.03 -4.13
C SER A 260 47.49 -23.24 -2.71
N ALA A 261 46.96 -22.18 -2.13
CA ALA A 261 46.35 -22.17 -0.82
C ALA A 261 44.86 -21.87 -0.96
N PHE A 262 44.04 -22.68 -0.31
CA PHE A 262 42.64 -22.40 -0.10
C PHE A 262 42.50 -21.52 1.15
N TRP A 263 41.66 -20.50 1.09
CA TRP A 263 41.46 -19.58 2.20
C TRP A 263 39.98 -19.31 2.44
N ARG A 264 39.66 -18.99 3.69
CA ARG A 264 38.35 -18.55 4.17
C ARG A 264 38.51 -17.39 5.13
N ALA A 265 37.67 -16.38 5.00
CA ALA A 265 37.67 -15.20 5.83
C ALA A 265 36.25 -14.90 6.34
N TRP A 266 36.14 -14.47 7.60
CA TRP A 266 34.87 -14.11 8.23
C TRP A 266 34.94 -12.74 8.90
N ARG A 267 33.78 -12.09 9.08
CA ARG A 267 33.58 -10.96 9.98
C ARG A 267 32.29 -11.08 10.76
#